data_AF-A0A167PD91-F1
#
_entry.id   AF-A0A167PD91-F1
#
_cell.length_a   1.000
_cell.length_b   1.000
_cell.length_c   1.000
_cell.angle_alpha   90.00
_cell.angle_beta   90.00
_cell.angle_gamma   90.00
#
_symmetry.space_group_name_H-M   'P 1'
#
loop_
_entity.id
_entity.type
_entity.pdbx_description
1 polymer ?
#
loop_
_entity_poly.entity_id
_entity_poly.type
_entity_poly.pdbx_seq_one_letter_code
_entity_poly.pdbx_strand_id
1 'polypeptide(L)'
;MLRKFFAVVIVLTIFLFWTSVHYLGGSLDYELVIKPYPTSDLAIGGGEEGSYKRRLEQGEFPEWLKNKNYMIIAEGSYESKTQIWEYLHWTLIALVFFGWFFTIVNLITKELKALNKFINKEK
;
A
#
# COMPACT_ATOMS: atom_id res chain seq x y z
N MET A 1 11.06 22.50 -6.12
CA MET A 1 11.22 21.44 -5.11
C MET A 1 9.90 20.69 -4.86
N LEU A 2 8.81 21.37 -4.50
CA LEU A 2 7.51 20.73 -4.19
C LEU A 2 6.92 19.88 -5.33
N ARG A 3 7.05 20.30 -6.60
CA ARG A 3 6.58 19.51 -7.76
C ARG A 3 7.32 18.17 -7.93
N LYS A 4 8.65 18.17 -7.72
CA LYS A 4 9.47 16.95 -7.81
C LYS A 4 9.14 15.99 -6.68
N PHE A 5 8.98 16.52 -5.46
CA PHE A 5 8.53 15.74 -4.30
C PHE A 5 7.17 15.08 -4.57
N PHE A 6 6.20 15.85 -5.06
CA PHE A 6 4.88 15.33 -5.39
C PHE A 6 4.92 14.23 -6.45
N ALA A 7 5.71 14.41 -7.52
CA ALA A 7 5.91 13.38 -8.54
C ALA A 7 6.50 12.09 -7.95
N VAL A 8 7.48 12.21 -7.04
CA VAL A 8 8.07 11.05 -6.34
C VAL A 8 7.01 10.34 -5.49
N VAL A 9 6.21 11.08 -4.71
CA VAL A 9 5.14 10.49 -3.89
C VAL A 9 4.12 9.74 -4.76
N ILE A 10 3.73 10.29 -5.91
CA ILE A 10 2.85 9.61 -6.87
C ILE A 10 3.49 8.31 -7.36
N VAL A 11 4.73 8.35 -7.82
CA VAL A 11 5.42 7.16 -8.34
C VAL A 11 5.52 6.07 -7.27
N LEU A 12 5.92 6.43 -6.04
CA LEU A 12 5.97 5.49 -4.92
C LEU A 12 4.59 4.93 -4.57
N THR A 13 3.52 5.74 -4.64
CA THR A 13 2.15 5.29 -4.41
C THR A 13 1.73 4.26 -5.45
N ILE A 14 2.06 4.50 -6.72
CA ILE A 14 1.77 3.57 -7.81
C ILE A 14 2.49 2.23 -7.57
N PHE A 15 3.79 2.27 -7.25
CA PHE A 15 4.55 1.06 -6.91
C PHE A 15 3.95 0.31 -5.73
N LEU A 16 3.61 1.03 -4.65
CA LEU A 16 3.01 0.45 -3.47
C LEU A 16 1.71 -0.29 -3.81
N PHE A 17 0.84 0.30 -4.62
CA PHE A 17 -0.43 -0.31 -5.02
C PHE A 17 -0.27 -1.46 -6.01
N TRP A 18 0.88 -1.59 -6.68
CA TRP A 18 1.19 -2.78 -7.47
C TRP A 18 1.67 -3.95 -6.63
N THR A 19 2.16 -3.69 -5.42
CA THR A 19 2.61 -4.73 -4.49
C THR A 19 1.53 -5.14 -3.50
N SER A 20 1.61 -6.36 -2.98
CA SER A 20 0.77 -6.84 -1.89
C SER A 20 1.51 -7.91 -1.10
N VAL A 21 1.26 -8.00 0.20
CA VAL A 21 1.69 -9.15 1.01
C VAL A 21 0.57 -10.19 0.99
N HIS A 22 0.85 -11.37 0.44
CA HIS A 22 -0.06 -12.49 0.39
C HIS A 22 0.24 -13.47 1.52
N TYR A 23 -0.67 -13.60 2.47
CA TYR A 23 -0.63 -14.61 3.52
C TYR A 23 -1.30 -15.90 3.05
N LEU A 24 -0.54 -17.00 3.09
CA LEU A 24 -1.02 -18.30 2.64
C LEU A 24 -2.00 -18.91 3.67
N GLY A 25 -3.05 -19.57 3.19
CA GLY A 25 -4.02 -20.23 4.06
C GLY A 25 -3.42 -21.45 4.75
N GLY A 26 -3.58 -21.56 6.07
CA GLY A 26 -3.06 -22.68 6.86
C GLY A 26 -1.53 -22.73 6.99
N SER A 27 -0.82 -21.68 6.56
CA SER A 27 0.63 -21.57 6.70
C SER A 27 1.01 -20.34 7.51
N LEU A 28 2.21 -20.38 8.10
CA LEU A 28 2.89 -19.23 8.70
C LEU A 28 3.77 -18.48 7.69
N ASP A 29 3.77 -18.93 6.44
CA ASP A 29 4.51 -18.31 5.34
C ASP A 29 3.66 -17.25 4.64
N TYR A 30 4.36 -16.28 4.07
CA TYR A 30 3.76 -15.19 3.30
C TYR A 30 4.72 -14.71 2.22
N GLU A 31 4.13 -14.09 1.19
CA GLU A 31 4.82 -13.73 -0.03
C GLU A 31 4.62 -12.24 -0.30
N LEU A 32 5.69 -11.53 -0.66
CA LEU A 32 5.54 -10.24 -1.33
C LEU A 32 5.33 -10.49 -2.81
N VAL A 33 4.21 -9.99 -3.34
CA VAL A 33 3.81 -10.23 -4.73
C VAL A 33 3.65 -8.93 -5.50
N ILE A 34 3.89 -9.00 -6.81
CA ILE A 34 3.49 -7.98 -7.79
C ILE A 34 2.19 -8.43 -8.44
N LYS A 35 1.15 -7.61 -8.27
CA LYS A 35 -0.18 -7.77 -8.85
C LYS A 35 -0.17 -7.41 -10.35
N PRO A 36 -1.14 -7.89 -11.15
CA PRO A 36 -1.22 -7.54 -12.56
C PRO A 36 -1.69 -6.10 -12.79
N TYR A 37 -2.35 -5.49 -11.80
CA TYR A 37 -2.84 -4.12 -11.82
C TYR A 37 -2.82 -3.51 -10.40
N PRO A 38 -2.77 -2.18 -10.27
CA PRO A 38 -2.69 -1.54 -8.97
C PRO A 38 -4.02 -1.63 -8.22
N THR A 39 -3.98 -2.05 -6.95
CA THR A 39 -5.14 -2.05 -6.04
C THR A 39 -4.72 -1.57 -4.66
N SER A 40 -5.70 -1.11 -3.86
CA SER A 40 -5.49 -0.71 -2.46
C SER A 40 -5.21 -1.87 -1.51
N ASP A 41 -5.32 -3.12 -1.98
CA ASP A 41 -5.06 -4.31 -1.18
C ASP A 41 -3.55 -4.48 -0.99
N LEU A 42 -3.02 -3.88 0.07
CA LEU A 42 -1.61 -3.97 0.43
C LEU A 42 -1.26 -5.28 1.13
N ALA A 43 -2.26 -5.95 1.69
CA ALA A 43 -2.11 -7.26 2.29
C ALA A 43 -3.40 -8.06 2.14
N ILE A 44 -3.28 -9.36 1.86
CA ILE A 44 -4.42 -10.22 1.57
C ILE A 44 -4.18 -11.67 1.97
N GLY A 45 -5.25 -12.38 2.28
CA GLY A 45 -5.22 -13.82 2.56
C GLY A 45 -5.30 -14.15 4.04
N GLY A 46 -4.58 -15.20 4.45
CA GLY A 46 -4.49 -15.68 5.82
C GLY A 46 -5.73 -16.43 6.32
N GLY A 47 -5.59 -16.97 7.53
CA GLY A 47 -6.59 -17.84 8.17
C GLY A 47 -6.31 -19.32 7.93
N GLU A 48 -7.12 -20.18 8.56
CA GLU A 48 -7.03 -21.63 8.41
C GLU A 48 -7.27 -22.07 6.97
N GLU A 49 -6.64 -23.16 6.53
CA GLU A 49 -6.71 -23.67 5.15
C GLU A 49 -8.16 -23.83 4.65
N GLY A 50 -9.03 -24.44 5.47
CA GLY A 50 -10.45 -24.62 5.13
C GLY A 50 -11.26 -23.32 5.10
N SER A 51 -10.89 -22.33 5.90
CA SER A 51 -11.50 -20.99 5.82
C SER A 51 -11.04 -20.26 4.57
N TYR A 52 -9.73 -20.26 4.31
CA TYR A 52 -9.10 -19.64 3.16
C TYR A 52 -9.67 -20.17 1.83
N LYS A 53 -9.81 -21.50 1.70
CA LYS A 53 -10.40 -22.13 0.51
C LYS A 53 -11.86 -21.72 0.30
N ARG A 54 -12.67 -21.64 1.36
CA ARG A 54 -14.06 -21.18 1.25
C ARG A 54 -14.15 -19.72 0.80
N ARG A 55 -13.30 -18.85 1.34
CA ARG A 55 -13.23 -17.43 0.96
C ARG A 55 -12.79 -17.25 -0.50
N LEU A 56 -11.87 -18.09 -0.98
CA LEU A 56 -11.49 -18.17 -2.41
C LEU A 56 -12.68 -18.57 -3.30
N GLU A 57 -13.45 -19.57 -2.90
CA GLU A 57 -14.62 -20.06 -3.64
C GLU A 57 -15.78 -19.06 -3.62
N GLN A 58 -15.95 -18.33 -2.51
CA GLN A 58 -16.98 -17.29 -2.32
C GLN A 58 -16.66 -15.97 -3.02
N GLY A 59 -15.46 -15.83 -3.61
CA GLY A 59 -15.07 -14.60 -4.31
C GLY A 59 -14.72 -13.44 -3.38
N GLU A 60 -14.35 -13.70 -2.13
CA GLU A 60 -13.85 -12.65 -1.22
C GLU A 60 -12.46 -12.14 -1.63
N PHE A 61 -11.74 -12.94 -2.40
CA PHE A 61 -10.43 -12.59 -2.93
C PHE A 61 -10.53 -12.12 -4.39
N PRO A 62 -9.66 -11.19 -4.80
CA PRO A 62 -9.63 -10.70 -6.17
C PRO A 62 -9.20 -11.80 -7.14
N GLU A 63 -9.70 -11.70 -8.37
CA GLU A 63 -9.47 -12.70 -9.42
C GLU A 63 -7.98 -12.94 -9.73
N TRP A 64 -7.13 -11.93 -9.55
CA TRP A 64 -5.68 -12.11 -9.74
C TRP A 64 -5.08 -13.10 -8.72
N LEU A 65 -5.58 -13.12 -7.48
CA LEU A 65 -5.12 -14.06 -6.45
C LEU A 65 -5.66 -15.46 -6.73
N LYS A 66 -6.96 -15.55 -7.02
CA LYS A 66 -7.65 -16.81 -7.32
C LYS A 66 -7.04 -17.55 -8.50
N ASN A 67 -6.69 -16.83 -9.56
CA ASN A 67 -6.11 -17.39 -10.78
C ASN A 67 -4.57 -17.48 -10.73
N LYS A 68 -3.96 -17.18 -9.57
CA LYS A 68 -2.50 -17.11 -9.40
C LYS A 68 -1.79 -16.24 -10.45
N ASN A 69 -2.47 -15.18 -10.87
CA ASN A 69 -1.94 -14.20 -11.82
C ASN A 69 -1.22 -13.10 -11.06
N TYR A 70 -0.07 -13.43 -10.48
CA TYR A 70 0.83 -12.51 -9.79
C TYR A 70 2.25 -13.08 -9.83
N MET A 71 3.24 -12.22 -9.58
CA MET A 71 4.63 -12.64 -9.50
C MET A 71 5.13 -12.53 -8.06
N ILE A 72 5.62 -13.62 -7.50
CA ILE A 72 6.29 -13.61 -6.19
C ILE A 72 7.67 -12.97 -6.38
N ILE A 73 7.99 -11.99 -5.55
CA ILE A 73 9.29 -11.28 -5.58
C ILE A 73 10.09 -11.46 -4.31
N ALA A 74 9.45 -11.84 -3.20
CA ALA A 74 10.11 -12.24 -1.98
C ALA A 74 9.20 -13.14 -1.15
N GLU A 75 9.81 -13.97 -0.30
CA GLU A 75 9.14 -14.86 0.64
C GLU A 75 9.53 -14.48 2.06
N GLY A 76 8.65 -14.73 3.01
CA GLY A 76 8.86 -14.54 4.43
C GLY A 76 8.09 -15.59 5.22
N SER A 77 8.47 -15.75 6.48
CA SER A 77 7.81 -16.70 7.39
C SER A 77 7.79 -16.12 8.79
N TYR A 78 6.66 -16.25 9.48
CA TYR A 78 6.53 -15.82 10.88
C TYR A 78 7.41 -16.64 11.83
N GLU A 79 7.84 -17.83 11.41
CA GLU A 79 8.78 -18.67 12.18
C GLU A 79 10.23 -18.26 11.98
N SER A 80 10.52 -17.54 10.89
CA SER A 80 11.85 -17.12 10.53
C SER A 80 12.19 -15.74 11.10
N LYS A 81 13.48 -15.37 11.03
CA LYS A 81 13.88 -13.99 11.29
C LYS A 81 13.30 -13.06 10.22
N THR A 82 12.91 -11.86 10.64
CA THR A 82 12.47 -10.78 9.76
C THR A 82 13.45 -10.57 8.61
N GLN A 83 12.91 -10.57 7.39
CA GLN A 83 13.65 -10.39 6.15
C GLN A 83 13.84 -8.91 5.83
N ILE A 84 14.90 -8.58 5.11
CA ILE A 84 15.23 -7.19 4.73
C ILE A 84 14.10 -6.56 3.92
N TRP A 85 13.45 -7.32 3.05
CA TRP A 85 12.38 -6.81 2.20
C TRP A 85 11.17 -6.33 3.01
N GLU A 86 10.90 -6.92 4.18
CA GLU A 86 9.80 -6.50 5.06
C GLU A 86 10.02 -5.06 5.52
N TYR A 87 11.24 -4.73 5.95
CA TYR A 87 11.61 -3.36 6.32
C TYR A 87 11.51 -2.40 5.14
N LEU A 88 11.92 -2.82 3.93
CA LEU A 88 11.79 -1.99 2.74
C LEU A 88 10.33 -1.72 2.38
N HIS A 89 9.46 -2.73 2.49
CA HIS A 89 8.04 -2.60 2.22
C HIS A 89 7.35 -1.67 3.23
N TRP A 90 7.63 -1.82 4.53
CA TRP A 90 7.13 -0.91 5.56
C TRP A 90 7.66 0.51 5.39
N THR A 91 8.93 0.66 4.99
CA THR A 91 9.52 1.97 4.69
C THR A 91 8.80 2.63 3.50
N LEU A 92 8.50 1.87 2.45
CA LEU A 92 7.72 2.37 1.31
C LEU A 92 6.33 2.85 1.73
N ILE A 93 5.60 2.06 2.53
CA ILE A 93 4.30 2.45 3.09
C ILE A 93 4.43 3.76 3.87
N ALA A 94 5.40 3.85 4.77
CA ALA A 94 5.64 5.04 5.58
C ALA A 94 5.95 6.27 4.71
N LEU A 95 6.81 6.15 3.70
CA LEU A 95 7.17 7.23 2.78
C LEU A 95 5.95 7.73 2.01
N VAL A 96 5.10 6.83 1.52
CA VAL A 96 3.86 7.19 0.82
C VAL A 96 2.90 7.91 1.77
N PHE A 97 2.68 7.36 2.97
CA PHE A 97 1.79 7.94 3.97
C PHE A 97 2.23 9.34 4.41
N PHE A 98 3.48 9.49 4.86
CA PHE A 98 4.02 10.79 5.27
C PHE A 98 4.14 11.76 4.09
N GLY A 99 4.42 11.27 2.88
CA GLY A 99 4.45 12.06 1.67
C GLY A 99 3.12 12.72 1.34
N TRP A 100 2.02 11.96 1.41
CA TRP A 100 0.67 12.48 1.26
C TRP A 100 0.27 13.40 2.40
N PHE A 101 0.56 13.03 3.65
CA PHE A 101 0.30 13.86 4.82
C PHE A 101 0.93 15.26 4.68
N PHE A 102 2.22 15.33 4.35
CA PHE A 102 2.92 16.60 4.14
C PHE A 102 2.32 17.41 2.98
N THR A 103 1.89 16.74 1.90
CA THR A 103 1.26 17.39 0.76
C THR A 103 -0.07 18.04 1.15
N ILE A 104 -0.92 17.31 1.90
CA ILE A 104 -2.22 17.79 2.37
C ILE A 104 -2.05 18.97 3.34
N VAL A 105 -1.15 18.87 4.31
CA VAL A 105 -0.87 19.97 5.27
C VAL A 105 -0.39 21.22 4.53
N ASN A 106 0.50 21.07 3.53
CA ASN A 106 0.96 22.21 2.73
C ASN A 106 -0.17 22.84 1.89
N LEU A 107 -1.11 22.04 1.39
CA LEU A 107 -2.25 22.55 0.66
C LEU A 107 -3.17 23.35 1.59
N ILE A 108 -3.57 22.77 2.73
CA ILE A 108 -4.44 23.40 3.72
C ILE A 108 -3.83 24.73 4.21
N THR A 109 -2.54 24.74 4.56
CA THR A 109 -1.88 25.96 5.04
C THR A 109 -1.81 27.07 3.99
N LYS A 110 -1.71 26.72 2.69
CA LYS A 110 -1.78 27.70 1.60
C LYS A 110 -3.18 28.27 1.45
N GLU A 111 -4.21 27.43 1.46
CA GLU A 111 -5.60 27.88 1.37
C GLU A 111 -5.99 28.78 2.55
N LEU A 112 -5.61 28.40 3.78
CA LEU A 112 -5.84 29.23 4.97
C LEU A 112 -5.17 30.61 4.89
N LYS A 113 -3.94 30.67 4.35
CA LYS A 113 -3.24 31.95 4.13
C LYS A 113 -3.92 32.79 3.05
N ALA A 114 -4.40 32.17 1.97
CA ALA A 114 -5.13 32.85 0.91
C ALA A 114 -6.45 33.44 1.42
N LEU A 115 -7.21 32.65 2.19
CA LEU A 115 -8.45 33.09 2.85
C LEU A 115 -8.21 34.26 3.81
N ASN A 116 -7.20 34.17 4.68
CA ASN A 116 -6.89 35.26 5.62
C ASN A 116 -6.51 36.57 4.88
N LYS A 117 -5.76 36.46 3.78
CA LYS A 117 -5.42 37.62 2.94
C LYS A 117 -6.64 38.23 2.25
N PHE A 118 -7.59 37.40 1.82
CA PHE A 118 -8.84 37.85 1.22
C PHE A 118 -9.69 38.62 2.24
N ILE A 119 -9.91 38.03 3.42
CA ILE A 119 -10.69 38.64 4.51
C ILE A 119 -10.10 40.00 4.95
N ASN A 120 -8.78 40.09 5.09
CA ASN A 120 -8.12 41.34 5.49
C ASN A 120 -8.02 42.39 4.37
N LYS A 121 -8.36 42.05 3.13
CA LYS A 121 -8.45 43.00 2.00
C LYS A 121 -9.83 43.65 1.88
N GLU A 122 -10.86 43.00 2.43
CA GLU A 122 -12.24 43.49 2.44
C GLU A 122 -12.59 44.30 3.70
N LYS A 123 -11.69 44.35 4.68
CA LYS A 123 -11.73 45.25 5.84
C LYS A 123 -10.86 46.48 5.61
#